data_AF-A0AAV0Q7E6-F1
#
_entry.id   AF-A0AAV0Q7E6-F1
#
_cell.length_a   1.000
_cell.length_b   1.000
_cell.length_c   1.000
_cell.angle_alpha   90.00
_cell.angle_beta   90.00
_cell.angle_gamma   90.00
#
_symmetry.space_group_name_H-M   'P 1'
#
loop_
_entity.id
_entity.type
_entity.pdbx_description
1 polymer ?
#
loop_
_entity_poly.entity_id
_entity_poly.type
_entity_poly.pdbx_seq_one_letter_code
_entity_poly.pdbx_strand_id
1 'polypeptide(L)'
;MSEESNPTQRTYEHLILSCIHQSSLVDAQWVHRHLHENGFDQDPFLATKLINMYSSLDLIDDARKVFDKTRKRTIYVYNALVDMYAKFGCVAYASAVFNQMAVKNVVSWSAMIACYAKNGKAFEALKLFREMMLKTEEDVGPNSVTMVSVLQACAALAALEQGKLIHGYILRNGLDTILPVISALVTMYARCGKLEVAQQVFDGMDKRDVVSWNSLISGFGAHGHGKKAIDIFKDMISCGISPSPVSFVSLLGACSHAGLVDEGRALFQAMRKEYGIIPSVEHYASMVDLLGRANKLEEAAKFIDDMRIEPGPKVWGSLLGSSRIHCNVEFAERASTKLFQLEPANAGNYVLLADTYAEAGKWDEVKRVKKLLESRGLQKVPGRSWIEVKRQIHSFVSTDEFNPQIEQLHALLCELSSEMKEKGYVPQIKVVLYDLGEEEKERIVLGHSEKLALAFGLINTSNAEPIRITKNLRLCEDCHSFTKFISKFARKEILVRDVNRFHHFRDGVCSCGDYW
;
A
#
# COMPACT_ATOMS: atom_id res chain seq x y z
N MET A 1 -2.15 16.42 43.66
CA MET A 1 -3.09 15.27 43.70
C MET A 1 -2.70 14.18 44.69
N SER A 2 -1.59 14.31 45.45
CA SER A 2 -1.29 13.45 46.60
C SER A 2 -2.26 13.61 47.80
N GLU A 3 -3.36 14.37 47.63
CA GLU A 3 -4.27 14.80 48.71
C GLU A 3 -5.76 14.55 48.39
N GLU A 4 -6.11 13.96 47.23
CA GLU A 4 -7.51 13.67 46.93
C GLU A 4 -7.92 12.37 47.64
N SER A 5 -8.69 12.48 48.72
CA SER A 5 -8.96 11.36 49.64
C SER A 5 -9.87 10.25 49.08
N ASN A 6 -10.49 10.46 47.91
CA ASN A 6 -11.37 9.50 47.24
C ASN A 6 -11.34 9.71 45.70
N PRO A 7 -10.34 9.17 44.97
CA PRO A 7 -10.30 9.28 43.52
C PRO A 7 -11.47 8.52 42.87
N THR A 8 -12.03 9.09 41.81
CA THR A 8 -13.16 8.50 41.06
C THR A 8 -12.71 7.96 39.71
N GLN A 9 -13.58 7.19 39.04
CA GLN A 9 -13.37 6.76 37.66
C GLN A 9 -13.09 7.94 36.71
N ARG A 10 -13.78 9.07 36.89
CA ARG A 10 -13.56 10.30 36.12
C ARG A 10 -12.20 10.94 36.42
N THR A 11 -11.77 10.92 37.68
CA THR A 11 -10.43 11.39 38.09
C THR A 11 -9.36 10.64 37.30
N TYR A 12 -9.44 9.30 37.25
CA TYR A 12 -8.48 8.50 36.49
C TYR A 12 -8.58 8.69 34.98
N GLU A 13 -9.78 8.87 34.43
CA GLU A 13 -9.94 9.19 33.00
C GLU A 13 -9.19 10.49 32.63
N HIS A 14 -9.35 11.55 33.42
CA HIS A 14 -8.65 12.81 33.19
C HIS A 14 -7.13 12.69 33.33
N LEU A 15 -6.66 11.94 34.35
CA LEU A 15 -5.24 11.67 34.54
C LEU A 15 -4.64 10.91 33.34
N ILE A 16 -5.32 9.86 32.89
CA ILE A 16 -4.90 9.08 31.72
C ILE A 16 -4.83 9.96 30.47
N LEU A 17 -5.83 10.81 30.23
CA LEU A 17 -5.83 11.76 29.11
C LEU A 17 -4.67 12.76 29.21
N SER A 18 -4.35 13.24 30.41
CA SER A 18 -3.19 14.11 30.63
C SER A 18 -1.88 13.40 30.28
N CYS A 19 -1.72 12.13 30.67
CA CYS A 19 -0.52 11.34 30.33
C CYS A 19 -0.37 11.17 28.81
N ILE A 20 -1.48 10.95 28.09
CA ILE A 20 -1.47 10.87 26.63
C ILE A 20 -1.02 12.20 26.01
N HIS A 21 -1.57 13.32 26.46
CA HIS A 21 -1.22 14.64 25.93
C HIS A 21 0.24 15.02 26.21
N GLN A 22 0.76 14.66 27.38
CA GLN A 22 2.14 14.95 27.76
C GLN A 22 3.14 13.92 27.22
N SER A 23 2.67 12.80 26.68
CA SER A 23 3.50 11.66 26.28
C SER A 23 4.46 11.19 27.38
N SER A 24 4.04 11.29 28.65
CA SER A 24 4.88 11.02 29.83
C SER A 24 4.73 9.58 30.30
N LEU A 25 5.80 8.79 30.13
CA LEU A 25 5.83 7.41 30.60
C LEU A 25 5.79 7.32 32.14
N VAL A 26 6.52 8.21 32.81
CA VAL A 26 6.61 8.20 34.28
C VAL A 26 5.24 8.43 34.89
N ASP A 27 4.49 9.40 34.38
CA ASP A 27 3.15 9.71 34.85
C ASP A 27 2.18 8.58 34.49
N ALA A 28 2.27 8.01 33.29
CA ALA A 28 1.45 6.86 32.89
C ALA A 28 1.63 5.64 33.82
N GLN A 29 2.88 5.32 34.19
CA GLN A 29 3.18 4.25 35.13
C GLN A 29 2.71 4.57 36.55
N TRP A 30 2.85 5.83 36.99
CA TRP A 30 2.36 6.29 38.28
C TRP A 30 0.84 6.19 38.35
N VAL A 31 0.11 6.70 37.35
CA VAL A 31 -1.35 6.65 37.27
C VAL A 31 -1.84 5.21 37.28
N HIS A 32 -1.23 4.31 36.50
CA HIS A 32 -1.63 2.90 36.49
C HIS A 32 -1.40 2.22 37.85
N ARG A 33 -0.26 2.49 38.51
CA ARG A 33 0.00 1.95 39.87
C ARG A 33 -1.00 2.49 40.89
N HIS A 34 -1.23 3.80 40.89
CA HIS A 34 -2.13 4.45 41.82
C HIS A 34 -3.58 3.99 41.64
N LEU A 35 -4.00 3.77 40.39
CA LEU A 35 -5.29 3.18 40.05
C LEU A 35 -5.44 1.77 40.62
N HIS A 36 -4.39 0.95 40.55
CA HIS A 36 -4.37 -0.39 41.15
C HIS A 36 -4.44 -0.34 42.68
N GLU A 37 -3.66 0.53 43.32
CA GLU A 37 -3.65 0.71 44.79
C GLU A 37 -5.01 1.14 45.34
N ASN A 38 -5.80 1.87 44.55
CA ASN A 38 -7.16 2.30 44.92
C ASN A 38 -8.26 1.32 44.46
N GLY A 39 -7.91 0.11 44.01
CA GLY A 39 -8.87 -0.96 43.71
C GLY A 39 -9.64 -0.84 42.39
N PHE A 40 -9.16 0.00 41.46
CA PHE A 40 -9.81 0.20 40.15
C PHE A 40 -9.24 -0.71 39.04
N ASP A 41 -8.30 -1.61 39.35
CA ASP A 41 -7.61 -2.46 38.36
C ASP A 41 -8.50 -3.47 37.64
N GLN A 42 -9.69 -3.73 38.18
CA GLN A 42 -10.69 -4.61 37.57
C GLN A 42 -11.81 -3.85 36.84
N ASP A 43 -11.76 -2.52 36.79
CA ASP A 43 -12.73 -1.68 36.07
C ASP A 43 -12.50 -1.77 34.54
N PRO A 44 -13.45 -2.33 33.75
CA PRO A 44 -13.26 -2.52 32.32
C PRO A 44 -13.21 -1.21 31.51
N PHE A 45 -13.87 -0.15 31.98
CA PHE A 45 -13.81 1.15 31.32
C PHE A 45 -12.42 1.76 31.48
N LEU A 46 -11.88 1.75 32.71
CA LEU A 46 -10.53 2.24 32.95
C LEU A 46 -9.45 1.36 32.28
N ALA A 47 -9.66 0.04 32.24
CA ALA A 47 -8.79 -0.86 31.48
C ALA A 47 -8.73 -0.48 29.99
N THR A 48 -9.87 -0.13 29.38
CA THR A 48 -9.93 0.36 27.99
C THR A 48 -9.10 1.64 27.83
N LYS A 49 -9.21 2.59 28.76
CA LYS A 49 -8.43 3.84 28.73
C LYS A 49 -6.93 3.61 28.92
N LEU A 50 -6.54 2.71 29.84
CA LEU A 50 -5.14 2.33 30.05
C LEU A 50 -4.52 1.65 28.82
N ILE A 51 -5.26 0.78 28.13
CA ILE A 51 -4.80 0.17 26.87
C ILE A 51 -4.54 1.25 25.82
N ASN A 52 -5.45 2.22 25.66
CA ASN A 52 -5.28 3.32 24.70
C ASN A 52 -4.12 4.25 25.09
N MET A 53 -3.91 4.47 26.39
CA MET A 53 -2.76 5.23 26.90
C MET A 53 -1.45 4.55 26.54
N TYR A 54 -1.29 3.27 26.86
CA TYR A 54 -0.09 2.51 26.53
C TYR A 54 0.10 2.36 25.02
N SER A 55 -1.00 2.22 24.25
CA SER A 55 -0.95 2.25 22.79
C SER A 55 -0.42 3.59 22.27
N SER A 56 -0.77 4.72 22.89
CA SER A 56 -0.31 6.05 22.49
C SER A 56 1.15 6.30 22.83
N LEU A 57 1.69 5.61 23.85
CA LEU A 57 3.08 5.65 24.29
C LEU A 57 3.94 4.54 23.64
N ASP A 58 3.40 3.82 22.66
CA ASP A 58 4.06 2.72 21.96
C ASP A 58 4.53 1.54 22.85
N LEU A 59 3.80 1.31 23.96
CA LEU A 59 4.06 0.23 24.94
C LEU A 59 3.07 -0.93 24.80
N ILE A 60 3.30 -1.75 23.77
CA ILE A 60 2.45 -2.90 23.41
C ILE A 60 2.32 -3.91 24.57
N ASP A 61 3.43 -4.22 25.25
CA ASP A 61 3.45 -5.22 26.31
C ASP A 61 2.69 -4.77 27.55
N ASP A 62 2.75 -3.49 27.92
CA ASP A 62 2.02 -2.98 29.07
C ASP A 62 0.52 -2.88 28.80
N ALA A 63 0.12 -2.48 27.59
CA ALA A 63 -1.26 -2.60 27.13
C ALA A 63 -1.76 -4.05 27.22
N ARG A 64 -0.94 -5.03 26.81
CA ARG A 64 -1.28 -6.44 26.91
C ARG A 64 -1.41 -6.91 28.37
N LYS A 65 -0.52 -6.48 29.27
CA LYS A 65 -0.63 -6.80 30.70
C LYS A 65 -1.93 -6.28 31.33
N VAL A 66 -2.37 -5.07 30.96
CA VAL A 66 -3.67 -4.53 31.43
C VAL A 66 -4.81 -5.46 31.01
N PHE A 67 -4.83 -5.86 29.74
CA PHE A 67 -5.84 -6.79 29.23
C PHE A 67 -5.82 -8.14 29.97
N ASP A 68 -4.64 -8.72 30.14
CA ASP A 68 -4.49 -10.04 30.77
C ASP A 68 -4.94 -10.02 32.25
N LYS A 69 -4.64 -8.95 32.98
CA LYS A 69 -5.03 -8.75 34.39
C LYS A 69 -6.51 -8.41 34.60
N THR A 70 -7.19 -7.89 33.59
CA THR A 70 -8.63 -7.57 33.67
C THR A 70 -9.44 -8.86 33.63
N ARG A 71 -10.12 -9.21 34.73
CA ARG A 71 -10.91 -10.46 34.83
C ARG A 71 -12.16 -10.44 33.95
N LYS A 72 -12.96 -9.37 34.01
CA LYS A 72 -14.20 -9.21 33.24
C LYS A 72 -13.96 -8.32 32.02
N ARG A 73 -13.48 -8.92 30.94
CA ARG A 73 -13.18 -8.20 29.69
C ARG A 73 -14.47 -7.93 28.92
N THR A 74 -14.83 -6.66 28.78
CA THR A 74 -15.98 -6.24 27.96
C THR A 74 -15.59 -6.17 26.49
N ILE A 75 -16.58 -6.07 25.61
CA ILE A 75 -16.35 -5.88 24.16
C ILE A 75 -15.47 -4.66 23.86
N TYR A 76 -15.53 -3.62 24.70
CA TYR A 76 -14.70 -2.42 24.58
C TYR A 76 -13.21 -2.70 24.86
N VAL A 77 -12.92 -3.52 25.89
CA VAL A 77 -11.54 -3.92 26.23
C VAL A 77 -10.93 -4.77 25.11
N TYR A 78 -11.70 -5.68 24.52
CA TYR A 78 -11.26 -6.45 23.36
C TYR A 78 -11.00 -5.56 22.14
N ASN A 79 -11.94 -4.66 21.81
CA ASN A 79 -11.81 -3.77 20.66
C ASN A 79 -10.60 -2.82 20.81
N ALA A 80 -10.34 -2.29 22.01
CA ALA A 80 -9.15 -1.47 22.26
C ALA A 80 -7.84 -2.23 22.05
N LEU A 81 -7.78 -3.51 22.48
CA LEU A 81 -6.58 -4.31 22.26
C LEU A 81 -6.39 -4.69 20.77
N VAL A 82 -7.49 -4.96 20.06
CA VAL A 82 -7.46 -5.18 18.59
C VAL A 82 -6.93 -3.94 17.87
N ASP A 83 -7.45 -2.75 18.20
CA ASP A 83 -7.03 -1.49 17.60
C ASP A 83 -5.56 -1.17 17.91
N MET A 84 -5.12 -1.42 19.15
CA MET A 84 -3.71 -1.31 19.53
C MET A 84 -2.83 -2.21 18.65
N TYR A 85 -3.13 -3.51 18.57
CA TYR A 85 -2.33 -4.40 17.72
C TYR A 85 -2.40 -4.02 16.23
N ALA A 86 -3.53 -3.49 15.76
CA ALA A 86 -3.69 -3.00 14.40
C ALA A 86 -2.77 -1.81 14.11
N LYS A 87 -2.64 -0.86 15.07
CA LYS A 87 -1.75 0.30 14.97
C LYS A 87 -0.29 -0.10 14.75
N PHE A 88 0.16 -1.18 15.39
CA PHE A 88 1.55 -1.67 15.30
C PHE A 88 1.77 -2.75 14.22
N GLY A 89 0.76 -3.05 13.40
CA GLY A 89 0.86 -4.09 12.37
C GLY A 89 0.97 -5.52 12.92
N CYS A 90 0.68 -5.72 14.20
CA CYS A 90 0.63 -7.00 14.89
C CYS A 90 -0.64 -7.80 14.55
N VAL A 91 -0.93 -7.95 13.25
CA VAL A 91 -2.21 -8.49 12.73
C VAL A 91 -2.55 -9.88 13.27
N ALA A 92 -1.55 -10.74 13.46
CA ALA A 92 -1.76 -12.08 14.02
C ALA A 92 -2.32 -12.03 15.45
N TYR A 93 -1.78 -11.13 16.29
CA TYR A 93 -2.26 -10.94 17.66
C TYR A 93 -3.64 -10.28 17.68
N ALA A 94 -3.88 -9.28 16.83
CA ALA A 94 -5.21 -8.68 16.67
C ALA A 94 -6.27 -9.74 16.30
N SER A 95 -5.96 -10.59 15.32
CA SER A 95 -6.84 -11.69 14.90
C SER A 95 -7.10 -12.70 16.01
N ALA A 96 -6.05 -13.07 16.77
CA ALA A 96 -6.20 -13.98 17.91
C ALA A 96 -7.13 -13.41 18.99
N VAL A 97 -6.99 -12.12 19.33
CA VAL A 97 -7.86 -11.43 20.29
C VAL A 97 -9.31 -11.35 19.77
N PHE A 98 -9.49 -11.00 18.49
CA PHE A 98 -10.81 -10.96 17.85
C PHE A 98 -11.50 -12.33 17.87
N ASN A 99 -10.77 -13.40 17.60
CA ASN A 99 -11.31 -14.76 17.59
C ASN A 99 -11.73 -15.25 18.99
N GLN A 100 -11.09 -14.75 20.06
CA GLN A 100 -11.48 -15.05 21.45
C GLN A 100 -12.82 -14.40 21.87
N MET A 101 -13.33 -13.42 21.12
CA MET A 101 -14.56 -12.73 21.47
C MET A 101 -15.78 -13.63 21.27
N ALA A 102 -16.52 -13.93 22.35
CA ALA A 102 -17.75 -14.71 22.30
C ALA A 102 -18.87 -14.01 21.51
N VAL A 103 -18.99 -12.69 21.67
CA VAL A 103 -19.95 -11.83 20.94
C VAL A 103 -19.18 -10.71 20.26
N LYS A 104 -19.52 -10.45 18.99
CA LYS A 104 -18.91 -9.42 18.14
C LYS A 104 -19.98 -8.48 17.65
N ASN A 105 -19.77 -7.18 17.84
CA ASN A 105 -20.65 -6.14 17.31
C ASN A 105 -20.03 -5.47 16.07
N VAL A 106 -20.74 -4.52 15.48
CA VAL A 106 -20.26 -3.76 14.30
C VAL A 106 -18.89 -3.14 14.53
N VAL A 107 -18.60 -2.67 15.75
CA VAL A 107 -17.30 -2.07 16.10
C VAL A 107 -16.19 -3.13 16.06
N SER A 108 -16.42 -4.31 16.62
CA SER A 108 -15.44 -5.42 16.59
C SER A 108 -15.12 -5.85 15.17
N TRP A 109 -16.16 -6.05 14.33
CA TRP A 109 -15.98 -6.41 12.92
C TRP A 109 -15.24 -5.32 12.16
N SER A 110 -15.68 -4.06 12.30
CA SER A 110 -15.07 -2.92 11.61
C SER A 110 -13.61 -2.72 11.99
N ALA A 111 -13.27 -2.86 13.28
CA ALA A 111 -11.89 -2.74 13.76
C ALA A 111 -10.99 -3.81 13.15
N MET A 112 -11.44 -5.06 13.10
CA MET A 112 -10.64 -6.16 12.52
C MET A 112 -10.55 -6.07 10.99
N ILE A 113 -11.61 -5.66 10.30
CA ILE A 113 -11.57 -5.39 8.84
C ILE A 113 -10.59 -4.24 8.55
N ALA A 114 -10.65 -3.16 9.31
CA ALA A 114 -9.71 -2.03 9.19
C ALA A 114 -8.27 -2.46 9.48
N CYS A 115 -8.05 -3.31 10.49
CA CYS A 115 -6.74 -3.89 10.80
C CYS A 115 -6.16 -4.62 9.58
N TYR A 116 -6.95 -5.50 8.95
CA TYR A 116 -6.51 -6.20 7.76
C TYR A 116 -6.26 -5.26 6.57
N ALA A 117 -7.18 -4.33 6.29
CA ALA A 117 -7.08 -3.40 5.17
C ALA A 117 -5.86 -2.47 5.25
N LYS A 118 -5.57 -1.93 6.45
CA LYS A 118 -4.44 -1.02 6.67
C LYS A 118 -3.07 -1.71 6.65
N ASN A 119 -3.02 -3.00 6.99
CA ASN A 119 -1.77 -3.76 7.11
C ASN A 119 -1.50 -4.70 5.93
N GLY A 120 -1.96 -4.35 4.73
CA GLY A 120 -1.66 -5.08 3.49
C GLY A 120 -2.32 -6.45 3.35
N LYS A 121 -3.34 -6.74 4.17
CA LYS A 121 -4.11 -8.00 4.17
C LYS A 121 -5.51 -7.79 3.58
N ALA A 122 -5.55 -7.15 2.41
CA ALA A 122 -6.80 -6.74 1.78
C ALA A 122 -7.74 -7.93 1.46
N PHE A 123 -7.18 -9.09 1.11
CA PHE A 123 -7.99 -10.27 0.80
C PHE A 123 -8.69 -10.80 2.06
N GLU A 124 -7.97 -10.85 3.17
CA GLU A 124 -8.49 -11.22 4.49
C GLU A 124 -9.56 -10.23 4.96
N ALA A 125 -9.38 -8.92 4.70
CA ALA A 125 -10.40 -7.91 4.99
C ALA A 125 -11.72 -8.17 4.24
N LEU A 126 -11.66 -8.47 2.94
CA LEU A 126 -12.86 -8.78 2.14
C LEU A 126 -13.50 -10.11 2.56
N LYS A 127 -12.69 -11.12 2.92
CA LYS A 127 -13.18 -12.39 3.46
C LYS A 127 -13.94 -12.18 4.77
N LEU A 128 -13.35 -11.39 5.69
CA LEU A 128 -13.97 -11.09 6.98
C LEU A 128 -15.24 -10.25 6.82
N PHE A 129 -15.28 -9.34 5.84
CA PHE A 129 -16.49 -8.60 5.50
C PHE A 129 -17.61 -9.51 4.99
N ARG A 130 -17.30 -10.50 4.12
CA ARG A 130 -18.31 -11.50 3.72
C ARG A 130 -18.81 -12.30 4.92
N GLU A 131 -17.91 -12.68 5.84
CA GLU A 131 -18.30 -13.38 7.06
C GLU A 131 -19.22 -12.53 7.94
N MET A 132 -18.92 -11.24 8.11
CA MET A 132 -19.80 -10.28 8.76
C MET A 132 -21.19 -10.30 8.10
N MET A 133 -21.26 -10.08 6.78
CA MET A 133 -22.53 -10.05 6.03
C MET A 133 -23.37 -11.34 6.13
N LEU A 134 -22.73 -12.50 6.31
CA LEU A 134 -23.43 -13.79 6.45
C LEU A 134 -23.92 -14.07 7.88
N LYS A 135 -23.28 -13.48 8.89
CA LYS A 135 -23.56 -13.73 10.31
C LYS A 135 -24.46 -12.68 10.97
N THR A 136 -24.69 -11.56 10.29
CA THR A 136 -25.41 -10.42 10.86
C THR A 136 -26.93 -10.59 10.75
N GLU A 137 -27.60 -10.64 11.90
CA GLU A 137 -29.01 -10.25 12.06
C GLU A 137 -29.14 -8.72 11.82
N GLU A 138 -30.36 -8.19 11.60
CA GLU A 138 -30.62 -6.82 11.10
C GLU A 138 -29.88 -5.70 11.87
N ASP A 139 -29.58 -5.88 13.16
CA ASP A 139 -28.92 -4.86 14.01
C ASP A 139 -27.38 -4.81 13.94
N VAL A 140 -26.72 -5.71 13.21
CA VAL A 140 -25.23 -5.78 13.13
C VAL A 140 -24.73 -5.41 11.72
N GLY A 141 -25.51 -4.64 10.96
CA GLY A 141 -25.16 -4.19 9.62
C GLY A 141 -23.85 -3.38 9.53
N PRO A 142 -23.11 -3.48 8.41
CA PRO A 142 -21.95 -2.63 8.15
C PRO A 142 -22.27 -1.14 8.23
N ASN A 143 -21.39 -0.37 8.89
CA ASN A 143 -21.52 1.08 8.99
C ASN A 143 -20.50 1.80 8.08
N SER A 144 -20.45 3.13 8.18
CA SER A 144 -19.51 3.96 7.41
C SER A 144 -18.04 3.57 7.61
N VAL A 145 -17.63 3.23 8.84
CA VAL A 145 -16.27 2.79 9.15
C VAL A 145 -15.95 1.44 8.48
N THR A 146 -16.93 0.51 8.49
CA THR A 146 -16.82 -0.74 7.74
C THR A 146 -16.64 -0.45 6.25
N MET A 147 -17.49 0.39 5.67
CA MET A 147 -17.48 0.70 4.23
C MET A 147 -16.15 1.31 3.78
N VAL A 148 -15.61 2.28 4.51
CA VAL A 148 -14.29 2.87 4.19
C VAL A 148 -13.21 1.80 4.15
N SER A 149 -13.21 0.88 5.12
CA SER A 149 -12.19 -0.17 5.23
C SER A 149 -12.31 -1.22 4.12
N VAL A 150 -13.53 -1.60 3.74
CA VAL A 150 -13.78 -2.56 2.67
C VAL A 150 -13.49 -1.94 1.30
N LEU A 151 -13.85 -0.67 1.09
CA LEU A 151 -13.49 0.06 -0.14
C LEU A 151 -11.97 0.19 -0.28
N GLN A 152 -11.25 0.44 0.81
CA GLN A 152 -9.78 0.42 0.82
C GLN A 152 -9.22 -0.95 0.41
N ALA A 153 -9.83 -2.05 0.89
CA ALA A 153 -9.42 -3.39 0.50
C ALA A 153 -9.71 -3.68 -0.99
N CYS A 154 -10.87 -3.27 -1.51
CA CYS A 154 -11.18 -3.35 -2.94
C CYS A 154 -10.16 -2.55 -3.78
N ALA A 155 -9.85 -1.33 -3.35
CA ALA A 155 -8.85 -0.48 -3.97
C ALA A 155 -7.47 -1.14 -3.97
N ALA A 156 -7.07 -1.80 -2.87
CA ALA A 156 -5.79 -2.49 -2.75
C ALA A 156 -5.65 -3.72 -3.68
N LEU A 157 -6.76 -4.37 -4.04
CA LEU A 157 -6.75 -5.54 -4.94
C LEU A 157 -7.22 -5.24 -6.37
N ALA A 158 -7.62 -3.99 -6.65
CA ALA A 158 -8.38 -3.60 -7.84
C ALA A 158 -9.62 -4.48 -8.09
N ALA A 159 -10.31 -4.86 -7.01
CA ALA A 159 -11.54 -5.66 -7.05
C ALA A 159 -12.74 -4.78 -7.41
N LEU A 160 -12.84 -4.40 -8.69
CA LEU A 160 -13.85 -3.49 -9.22
C LEU A 160 -15.27 -4.02 -9.06
N GLU A 161 -15.52 -5.30 -9.32
CA GLU A 161 -16.87 -5.86 -9.24
C GLU A 161 -17.35 -5.96 -7.79
N GLN A 162 -16.48 -6.36 -6.86
CA GLN A 162 -16.77 -6.22 -5.42
C GLN A 162 -17.05 -4.76 -5.04
N GLY A 163 -16.21 -3.83 -5.51
CA GLY A 163 -16.37 -2.39 -5.25
C GLY A 163 -17.72 -1.85 -5.71
N LYS A 164 -18.22 -2.28 -6.88
CA LYS A 164 -19.57 -1.92 -7.38
C LYS A 164 -20.69 -2.47 -6.51
N LEU A 165 -20.57 -3.72 -6.02
CA LEU A 165 -21.57 -4.30 -5.11
C LEU A 165 -21.63 -3.51 -3.80
N ILE A 166 -20.47 -3.13 -3.26
CA ILE A 166 -20.36 -2.31 -2.05
C ILE A 166 -20.93 -0.90 -2.29
N HIS A 167 -20.64 -0.28 -3.44
CA HIS A 167 -21.25 1.00 -3.80
C HIS A 167 -22.78 0.90 -3.87
N GLY A 168 -23.33 -0.18 -4.43
CA GLY A 168 -24.77 -0.43 -4.41
C GLY A 168 -25.34 -0.55 -2.99
N TYR A 169 -24.60 -1.18 -2.05
CA TYR A 169 -24.99 -1.22 -0.63
C TYR A 169 -24.97 0.19 0.00
N ILE A 170 -23.92 0.98 -0.27
CA ILE A 170 -23.77 2.35 0.24
C ILE A 170 -24.98 3.22 -0.14
N LEU A 171 -25.36 3.19 -1.42
CA LEU A 171 -26.51 3.97 -1.93
C LEU A 171 -27.83 3.52 -1.29
N ARG A 172 -28.06 2.20 -1.16
CA ARG A 172 -29.30 1.66 -0.57
C ARG A 172 -29.48 2.00 0.91
N ASN A 173 -28.38 2.24 1.63
CA ASN A 173 -28.39 2.54 3.05
C ASN A 173 -28.10 4.02 3.36
N GLY A 174 -28.09 4.90 2.34
CA GLY A 174 -27.87 6.33 2.52
C GLY A 174 -26.50 6.71 3.10
N LEU A 175 -25.49 5.84 2.91
CA LEU A 175 -24.13 6.07 3.41
C LEU A 175 -23.30 6.96 2.47
N ASP A 176 -23.82 7.27 1.28
CA ASP A 176 -23.21 8.13 0.25
C ASP A 176 -23.18 9.61 0.66
N THR A 177 -23.99 10.02 1.64
CA THR A 177 -23.94 11.37 2.24
C THR A 177 -22.77 11.54 3.23
N ILE A 178 -22.10 10.44 3.61
CA ILE A 178 -21.00 10.45 4.57
C ILE A 178 -19.69 10.68 3.83
N LEU A 179 -19.10 11.87 4.03
CA LEU A 179 -17.92 12.35 3.31
C LEU A 179 -16.73 11.35 3.26
N PRO A 180 -16.32 10.69 4.36
CA PRO A 180 -15.30 9.64 4.29
C PRO A 180 -15.64 8.47 3.37
N VAL A 181 -16.92 8.07 3.29
CA VAL A 181 -17.37 6.94 2.47
C VAL A 181 -17.29 7.30 0.98
N ILE A 182 -17.83 8.46 0.59
CA ILE A 182 -17.80 8.89 -0.82
C ILE A 182 -16.37 9.22 -1.30
N SER A 183 -15.51 9.74 -0.42
CA SER A 183 -14.07 9.91 -0.71
C SER A 183 -13.35 8.57 -0.90
N ALA A 184 -13.71 7.55 -0.12
CA ALA A 184 -13.22 6.20 -0.30
C ALA A 184 -13.73 5.56 -1.61
N LEU A 185 -14.94 5.90 -2.07
CA LEU A 185 -15.46 5.47 -3.38
C LEU A 185 -14.66 6.06 -4.54
N VAL A 186 -14.36 7.37 -4.51
CA VAL A 186 -13.49 8.02 -5.52
C VAL A 186 -12.15 7.30 -5.59
N THR A 187 -11.53 7.07 -4.43
CA THR A 187 -10.26 6.34 -4.32
C THR A 187 -10.36 4.93 -4.87
N MET A 188 -11.41 4.20 -4.52
CA MET A 188 -11.64 2.83 -4.96
C MET A 188 -11.78 2.74 -6.47
N TYR A 189 -12.61 3.57 -7.09
CA TYR A 189 -12.77 3.57 -8.55
C TYR A 189 -11.49 3.94 -9.28
N ALA A 190 -10.77 4.97 -8.83
CA ALA A 190 -9.48 5.34 -9.40
C ALA A 190 -8.48 4.18 -9.31
N ARG A 191 -8.35 3.57 -8.12
CA ARG A 191 -7.45 2.44 -7.86
C ARG A 191 -7.88 1.11 -8.48
N CYS A 192 -9.11 1.02 -8.98
CA CYS A 192 -9.62 -0.09 -9.80
C CYS A 192 -9.52 0.18 -11.31
N GLY A 193 -8.89 1.29 -11.71
CA GLY A 193 -8.67 1.64 -13.10
C GLY A 193 -9.88 2.23 -13.82
N LYS A 194 -10.82 2.84 -13.08
CA LYS A 194 -12.03 3.49 -13.60
C LYS A 194 -12.03 4.97 -13.21
N LEU A 195 -11.10 5.73 -13.81
CA LEU A 195 -10.93 7.16 -13.52
C LEU A 195 -12.16 7.99 -13.85
N GLU A 196 -12.86 7.66 -14.93
CA GLU A 196 -14.06 8.38 -15.36
C GLU A 196 -15.17 8.23 -14.33
N VAL A 197 -15.33 7.04 -13.75
CA VAL A 197 -16.30 6.79 -12.69
C VAL A 197 -15.87 7.46 -11.38
N ALA A 198 -14.57 7.48 -11.08
CA ALA A 198 -14.04 8.21 -9.93
C ALA A 198 -14.34 9.71 -10.03
N GLN A 199 -14.16 10.30 -11.22
CA GLN A 199 -14.51 11.69 -11.51
C GLN A 199 -16.02 11.92 -11.38
N GLN A 200 -16.86 11.03 -11.92
CA GLN A 200 -18.33 11.15 -11.79
C GLN A 200 -18.80 11.14 -10.32
N VAL A 201 -18.24 10.23 -9.50
CA VAL A 201 -18.55 10.19 -8.07
C VAL A 201 -18.10 11.48 -7.39
N PHE A 202 -16.90 11.97 -7.70
CA PHE A 202 -16.37 13.22 -7.16
C PHE A 202 -17.21 14.44 -7.56
N ASP A 203 -17.64 14.49 -8.82
CA ASP A 203 -18.47 15.57 -9.35
C ASP A 203 -19.83 15.63 -8.67
N GLY A 204 -20.39 14.46 -8.30
CA GLY A 204 -21.64 14.34 -7.55
C GLY A 204 -21.54 14.63 -6.04
N MET A 205 -20.36 14.94 -5.50
CA MET A 205 -20.21 15.25 -4.07
C MET A 205 -20.71 16.67 -3.74
N ASP A 206 -21.63 16.79 -2.79
CA ASP A 206 -22.10 18.09 -2.27
C ASP A 206 -21.00 18.90 -1.56
N LYS A 207 -20.14 18.19 -0.81
CA LYS A 207 -19.01 18.76 -0.09
C LYS A 207 -17.76 17.99 -0.46
N ARG A 208 -16.70 18.72 -0.78
CA ARG A 208 -15.38 18.16 -1.14
C ARG A 208 -14.35 18.68 -0.15
N ASP A 209 -13.70 17.77 0.57
CA ASP A 209 -12.58 18.10 1.43
C ASP A 209 -11.24 17.81 0.74
N VAL A 210 -10.15 18.20 1.40
CA VAL A 210 -8.79 17.93 0.94
C VAL A 210 -8.54 16.45 0.62
N VAL A 211 -9.20 15.52 1.32
CA VAL A 211 -9.04 14.09 1.09
C VAL A 211 -9.62 13.70 -0.26
N SER A 212 -10.85 14.09 -0.56
CA SER A 212 -11.51 13.81 -1.85
C SER A 212 -10.75 14.40 -3.05
N TRP A 213 -10.22 15.63 -2.94
CA TRP A 213 -9.37 16.24 -3.96
C TRP A 213 -8.07 15.47 -4.15
N ASN A 214 -7.39 15.10 -3.07
CA ASN A 214 -6.14 14.33 -3.12
C ASN A 214 -6.36 12.93 -3.73
N SER A 215 -7.49 12.28 -3.46
CA SER A 215 -7.86 11.01 -4.09
C SER A 215 -7.92 11.13 -5.61
N LEU A 216 -8.48 12.24 -6.13
CA LEU A 216 -8.56 12.48 -7.57
C LEU A 216 -7.19 12.82 -8.17
N ILE A 217 -6.43 13.73 -7.55
CA ILE A 217 -5.07 14.12 -7.97
C ILE A 217 -4.16 12.89 -8.04
N SER A 218 -4.12 12.09 -6.97
CA SER A 218 -3.31 10.87 -6.92
C SER A 218 -3.80 9.80 -7.91
N GLY A 219 -5.11 9.69 -8.14
CA GLY A 219 -5.70 8.82 -9.15
C GLY A 219 -5.20 9.15 -10.56
N PHE A 220 -5.34 10.40 -11.00
CA PHE A 220 -4.82 10.84 -12.30
C PHE A 220 -3.30 10.72 -12.38
N GLY A 221 -2.58 11.04 -11.30
CA GLY A 221 -1.12 10.90 -11.22
C GLY A 221 -0.64 9.46 -11.40
N ALA A 222 -1.24 8.50 -10.71
CA ALA A 222 -0.91 7.08 -10.82
C ALA A 222 -1.19 6.52 -12.22
N HIS A 223 -2.06 7.16 -13.01
CA HIS A 223 -2.33 6.81 -14.40
C HIS A 223 -1.41 7.54 -15.40
N GLY A 224 -0.50 8.39 -14.93
CA GLY A 224 0.41 9.17 -15.79
C GLY A 224 -0.19 10.47 -16.33
N HIS A 225 -1.38 10.88 -15.87
CA HIS A 225 -2.03 12.12 -16.30
C HIS A 225 -1.58 13.32 -15.45
N GLY A 226 -0.27 13.56 -15.37
CA GLY A 226 0.33 14.58 -14.50
C GLY A 226 -0.22 15.99 -14.70
N LYS A 227 -0.41 16.43 -15.96
CA LYS A 227 -0.98 17.76 -16.26
C LYS A 227 -2.41 17.90 -15.74
N LYS A 228 -3.25 16.87 -15.93
CA LYS A 228 -4.62 16.88 -15.42
C LYS A 228 -4.65 16.90 -13.90
N ALA A 229 -3.73 16.20 -13.24
CA ALA A 229 -3.58 16.25 -11.78
C ALA A 229 -3.22 17.67 -11.28
N ILE A 230 -2.36 18.40 -12.00
CA ILE A 230 -2.05 19.82 -11.72
C ILE A 230 -3.29 20.70 -11.93
N ASP A 231 -4.06 20.47 -13.00
CA ASP A 231 -5.28 21.26 -13.24
C ASP A 231 -6.34 21.02 -12.15
N ILE A 232 -6.53 19.77 -11.72
CA ILE A 232 -7.41 19.45 -10.58
C ILE A 232 -6.94 20.13 -9.29
N PHE A 233 -5.63 20.24 -9.07
CA PHE A 233 -5.10 21.01 -7.95
C PHE A 233 -5.40 22.51 -8.07
N LYS A 234 -5.30 23.10 -9.25
CA LYS A 234 -5.72 24.50 -9.44
C LYS A 234 -7.21 24.68 -9.16
N ASP A 235 -8.04 23.72 -9.58
CA ASP A 235 -9.48 23.71 -9.29
C ASP A 235 -9.74 23.64 -7.77
N MET A 236 -9.00 22.80 -7.05
CA MET A 236 -9.05 22.71 -5.58
C MET A 236 -8.77 24.06 -4.91
N ILE A 237 -7.72 24.77 -5.35
CA ILE A 237 -7.39 26.12 -4.85
C ILE A 237 -8.48 27.13 -5.19
N SER A 238 -9.00 27.10 -6.42
CA SER A 238 -10.08 28.00 -6.85
C SER A 238 -11.39 27.81 -6.06
N CYS A 239 -11.63 26.60 -5.56
CA CYS A 239 -12.75 26.28 -4.67
C CYS A 239 -12.50 26.69 -3.21
N GLY A 240 -11.38 27.35 -2.90
CA GLY A 240 -11.02 27.80 -1.55
C GLY A 240 -10.55 26.68 -0.62
N ILE A 241 -10.20 25.51 -1.15
CA ILE A 241 -9.71 24.39 -0.33
C ILE A 241 -8.19 24.48 -0.20
N SER A 242 -7.71 24.70 1.02
CA SER A 242 -6.27 24.75 1.30
C SER A 242 -5.61 23.38 1.09
N PRO A 243 -4.45 23.32 0.40
CA PRO A 243 -3.74 22.07 0.19
C PRO A 243 -3.06 21.59 1.46
N SER A 244 -2.89 20.27 1.55
CA SER A 244 -2.18 19.62 2.65
C SER A 244 -0.83 19.08 2.17
N PRO A 245 0.06 18.64 3.08
CA PRO A 245 1.27 17.92 2.68
C PRO A 245 0.97 16.74 1.74
N VAL A 246 -0.15 16.03 1.95
CA VAL A 246 -0.56 14.92 1.08
C VAL A 246 -0.89 15.38 -0.35
N SER A 247 -1.38 16.61 -0.53
CA SER A 247 -1.65 17.19 -1.85
C SER A 247 -0.37 17.31 -2.67
N PHE A 248 0.71 17.79 -2.04
CA PHE A 248 2.00 17.95 -2.72
C PHE A 248 2.71 16.62 -2.97
N VAL A 249 2.63 15.65 -2.05
CA VAL A 249 3.10 14.28 -2.35
C VAL A 249 2.39 13.71 -3.59
N SER A 250 1.06 13.87 -3.67
CA SER A 250 0.27 13.38 -4.81
C SER A 250 0.65 14.07 -6.12
N LEU A 251 0.88 15.39 -6.09
CA LEU A 251 1.32 16.17 -7.24
C LEU A 251 2.74 15.83 -7.71
N LEU A 252 3.68 15.69 -6.78
CA LEU A 252 5.07 15.35 -7.09
C LEU A 252 5.15 13.93 -7.67
N GLY A 253 4.39 12.98 -7.11
CA GLY A 253 4.24 11.65 -7.70
C GLY A 253 3.61 11.69 -9.10
N ALA A 254 2.60 12.53 -9.31
CA ALA A 254 2.00 12.73 -10.64
C ALA A 254 3.00 13.32 -11.66
N CYS A 255 3.81 14.29 -11.24
CA CYS A 255 4.89 14.84 -12.05
C CYS A 255 5.95 13.77 -12.35
N SER A 256 6.31 12.98 -11.34
CA SER A 256 7.25 11.87 -11.46
C SER A 256 6.81 10.88 -12.54
N HIS A 257 5.57 10.39 -12.51
CA HIS A 257 5.10 9.41 -13.50
C HIS A 257 4.87 9.98 -14.92
N ALA A 258 4.77 11.30 -15.03
CA ALA A 258 4.56 12.01 -16.29
C ALA A 258 5.85 12.69 -16.84
N GLY A 259 6.98 12.61 -16.13
CA GLY A 259 8.24 13.25 -16.51
C GLY A 259 8.22 14.79 -16.47
N LEU A 260 7.32 15.39 -15.68
CA LEU A 260 7.15 16.85 -15.57
C LEU A 260 8.13 17.45 -14.57
N VAL A 261 9.42 17.45 -14.92
CA VAL A 261 10.52 17.84 -14.01
C VAL A 261 10.41 19.30 -13.57
N ASP A 262 10.13 20.20 -14.51
CA ASP A 262 10.12 21.64 -14.24
C ASP A 262 8.90 22.03 -13.39
N GLU A 263 7.72 21.46 -13.70
CA GLU A 263 6.52 21.63 -12.90
C GLU A 263 6.70 21.04 -11.49
N GLY A 264 7.31 19.86 -11.36
CA GLY A 264 7.61 19.25 -10.06
C GLY A 264 8.54 20.13 -9.20
N ARG A 265 9.58 20.72 -9.81
CA ARG A 265 10.46 21.71 -9.14
C ARG A 265 9.70 22.95 -8.69
N ALA A 266 8.86 23.50 -9.55
CA ALA A 266 8.04 24.67 -9.23
C ALA A 266 7.09 24.38 -8.06
N LEU A 267 6.39 23.24 -8.10
CA LEU A 267 5.47 22.80 -7.04
C LEU A 267 6.19 22.56 -5.70
N PHE A 268 7.37 21.94 -5.71
CA PHE A 268 8.16 21.75 -4.49
C PHE A 268 8.58 23.08 -3.86
N GLN A 269 8.91 24.09 -4.67
CA GLN A 269 9.24 25.43 -4.17
C GLN A 269 7.99 26.18 -3.67
N ALA A 270 6.90 26.13 -4.44
CA ALA A 270 5.63 26.77 -4.11
C ALA A 270 5.07 26.25 -2.78
N MET A 271 5.14 24.93 -2.54
CA MET A 271 4.72 24.29 -1.28
C MET A 271 5.22 25.05 -0.04
N ARG A 272 6.50 25.44 -0.05
CA ARG A 272 7.10 26.17 1.06
C ARG A 272 6.86 27.67 0.99
N LYS A 273 7.02 28.28 -0.19
CA LYS A 273 6.98 29.74 -0.36
C LYS A 273 5.58 30.32 -0.30
N GLU A 274 4.62 29.64 -0.90
CA GLU A 274 3.24 30.11 -1.08
C GLU A 274 2.29 29.50 -0.04
N TYR A 275 2.48 28.22 0.30
CA TYR A 275 1.54 27.50 1.18
C TYR A 275 2.08 27.27 2.60
N GLY A 276 3.33 27.64 2.89
CA GLY A 276 3.93 27.48 4.22
C GLY A 276 4.10 26.02 4.66
N ILE A 277 4.01 25.06 3.74
CA ILE A 277 4.10 23.63 4.05
C ILE A 277 5.59 23.23 4.09
N ILE A 278 6.00 22.64 5.21
CA ILE A 278 7.36 22.15 5.40
C ILE A 278 7.51 20.79 4.68
N PRO A 279 8.51 20.63 3.78
CA PRO A 279 8.74 19.35 3.12
C PRO A 279 9.05 18.24 4.12
N SER A 280 8.26 17.17 4.10
CA SER A 280 8.53 15.91 4.79
C SER A 280 9.34 14.93 3.92
N VAL A 281 9.77 13.81 4.50
CA VAL A 281 10.51 12.74 3.81
C VAL A 281 9.81 12.26 2.53
N GLU A 282 8.48 12.19 2.52
CA GLU A 282 7.70 11.78 1.33
C GLU A 282 7.87 12.75 0.15
N HIS A 283 7.97 14.06 0.43
CA HIS A 283 8.15 15.07 -0.61
C HIS A 283 9.55 14.99 -1.22
N TYR A 284 10.58 14.82 -0.38
CA TYR A 284 11.95 14.64 -0.85
C TYR A 284 12.09 13.33 -1.64
N ALA A 285 11.50 12.23 -1.17
CA ALA A 285 11.51 10.96 -1.89
C ALA A 285 10.84 11.09 -3.28
N SER A 286 9.70 11.79 -3.36
CA SER A 286 9.01 12.04 -4.64
C SER A 286 9.84 12.89 -5.60
N MET A 287 10.59 13.88 -5.09
CA MET A 287 11.52 14.68 -5.91
C MET A 287 12.72 13.86 -6.41
N VAL A 288 13.28 13.00 -5.55
CA VAL A 288 14.38 12.10 -5.95
C VAL A 288 13.90 11.09 -6.98
N ASP A 289 12.70 10.53 -6.82
CA ASP A 289 12.08 9.64 -7.83
C ASP A 289 11.87 10.37 -9.16
N LEU A 290 11.34 11.60 -9.14
CA LEU A 290 11.16 12.43 -10.35
C LEU A 290 12.48 12.69 -11.10
N LEU A 291 13.52 13.13 -10.37
CA LEU A 291 14.84 13.40 -10.97
C LEU A 291 15.51 12.11 -11.45
N GLY A 292 15.39 11.04 -10.65
CA GLY A 292 15.95 9.74 -10.97
C GLY A 292 15.33 9.12 -12.21
N ARG A 293 14.00 9.12 -12.35
CA ARG A 293 13.32 8.65 -13.58
C ARG A 293 13.68 9.49 -14.81
N ALA A 294 13.91 10.78 -14.63
CA ALA A 294 14.39 11.67 -15.69
C ALA A 294 15.89 11.50 -16.04
N ASN A 295 16.55 10.49 -15.48
CA ASN A 295 17.99 10.21 -15.64
C ASN A 295 18.89 11.40 -15.22
N LYS A 296 18.49 12.12 -14.17
CA LYS A 296 19.25 13.22 -13.56
C LYS A 296 19.80 12.80 -12.20
N LEU A 297 20.55 11.69 -12.17
CA LEU A 297 20.99 11.05 -10.93
C LEU A 297 21.95 11.93 -10.11
N GLU A 298 22.82 12.68 -10.77
CA GLU A 298 23.73 13.63 -10.11
C GLU A 298 22.95 14.77 -9.44
N GLU A 299 21.92 15.29 -10.11
CA GLU A 299 21.02 16.30 -9.52
C GLU A 299 20.22 15.71 -8.37
N ALA A 300 19.75 14.46 -8.48
CA ALA A 300 19.04 13.76 -7.41
C ALA A 300 19.93 13.56 -6.18
N ALA A 301 21.18 13.14 -6.39
CA ALA A 301 22.17 12.96 -5.33
C ALA A 301 22.51 14.28 -4.63
N LYS A 302 22.75 15.35 -5.40
CA LYS A 302 22.94 16.69 -4.86
C LYS A 302 21.71 17.17 -4.08
N PHE A 303 20.52 16.91 -4.58
CA PHE A 303 19.27 17.26 -3.90
C PHE A 303 19.13 16.55 -2.54
N ILE A 304 19.62 15.31 -2.41
CA ILE A 304 19.70 14.59 -1.14
C ILE A 304 20.70 15.25 -0.18
N ASP A 305 21.85 15.67 -0.69
CA ASP A 305 22.88 16.36 0.11
C ASP A 305 22.40 17.72 0.63
N ASP A 306 21.55 18.42 -0.13
CA ASP A 306 20.96 19.71 0.23
C ASP A 306 19.70 19.60 1.14
N MET A 307 19.32 18.38 1.56
CA MET A 307 18.13 18.17 2.39
C MET A 307 18.26 18.83 3.78
N ARG A 308 17.15 19.41 4.25
CA ARG A 308 17.08 20.04 5.59
C ARG A 308 16.73 19.08 6.73
N ILE A 309 16.50 17.82 6.39
CA ILE A 309 16.17 16.74 7.30
C ILE A 309 17.03 15.53 6.93
N GLU A 310 17.27 14.63 7.89
CA GLU A 310 18.03 13.43 7.62
C GLU A 310 17.31 12.55 6.58
N PRO A 311 17.99 12.13 5.50
CA PRO A 311 17.37 11.32 4.47
C PRO A 311 17.01 9.92 4.98
N GLY A 312 15.70 9.62 5.04
CA GLY A 312 15.18 8.32 5.48
C GLY A 312 15.20 7.24 4.37
N PRO A 313 14.73 6.01 4.68
CA PRO A 313 14.78 4.88 3.76
C PRO A 313 14.10 5.13 2.41
N LYS A 314 12.96 5.83 2.39
CA LYS A 314 12.22 6.12 1.15
C LYS A 314 13.01 6.97 0.16
N VAL A 315 13.83 7.90 0.64
CA VAL A 315 14.66 8.77 -0.20
C VAL A 315 15.78 7.95 -0.85
N TRP A 316 16.53 7.20 -0.04
CA TRP A 316 17.59 6.33 -0.54
C TRP A 316 17.05 5.21 -1.43
N GLY A 317 15.88 4.65 -1.10
CA GLY A 317 15.19 3.65 -1.94
C GLY A 317 14.82 4.19 -3.31
N SER A 318 14.40 5.46 -3.40
CA SER A 318 14.11 6.14 -4.67
C SER A 318 15.38 6.32 -5.51
N LEU A 319 16.51 6.69 -4.88
CA LEU A 319 17.81 6.78 -5.57
C LEU A 319 18.30 5.40 -6.03
N LEU A 320 18.23 4.37 -5.18
CA LEU A 320 18.61 3.00 -5.52
C LEU A 320 17.75 2.46 -6.68
N GLY A 321 16.43 2.65 -6.59
CA GLY A 321 15.50 2.25 -7.64
C GLY A 321 15.81 2.92 -8.98
N SER A 322 16.14 4.21 -8.98
CA SER A 322 16.51 4.95 -10.20
C SER A 322 17.88 4.56 -10.74
N SER A 323 18.85 4.33 -9.84
CA SER A 323 20.19 3.84 -10.21
C SER A 323 20.12 2.48 -10.88
N ARG A 324 19.19 1.62 -10.46
CA ARG A 324 18.90 0.33 -11.08
C ARG A 324 18.21 0.45 -12.44
N ILE A 325 17.51 1.53 -12.74
CA ILE A 325 16.92 1.75 -14.08
C ILE A 325 18.01 2.16 -15.08
N HIS A 326 18.94 3.00 -14.64
CA HIS A 326 19.98 3.57 -15.50
C HIS A 326 21.34 2.86 -15.37
N CYS A 327 21.37 1.68 -14.74
CA CYS A 327 22.56 0.87 -14.48
C CYS A 327 23.75 1.67 -13.87
N ASN A 328 23.45 2.61 -12.96
CA ASN A 328 24.47 3.41 -12.29
C ASN A 328 24.91 2.75 -10.98
N VAL A 329 26.04 2.04 -11.04
CA VAL A 329 26.55 1.26 -9.91
C VAL A 329 26.98 2.15 -8.73
N GLU A 330 27.57 3.31 -8.99
CA GLU A 330 28.07 4.21 -7.94
C GLU A 330 26.94 4.71 -7.03
N PHE A 331 25.87 5.25 -7.62
CA PHE A 331 24.74 5.73 -6.82
C PHE A 331 23.95 4.58 -6.18
N ALA A 332 23.90 3.41 -6.81
CA ALA A 332 23.31 2.21 -6.20
C ALA A 332 24.08 1.77 -4.95
N GLU A 333 25.41 1.76 -4.97
CA GLU A 333 26.26 1.44 -3.82
C GLU A 333 26.11 2.47 -2.70
N ARG A 334 26.11 3.76 -3.04
CA ARG A 334 25.88 4.87 -2.10
C ARG A 334 24.54 4.72 -1.39
N ALA A 335 23.46 4.54 -2.14
CA ALA A 335 22.12 4.38 -1.58
C ALA A 335 22.00 3.11 -0.72
N SER A 336 22.54 1.99 -1.19
CA SER A 336 22.47 0.70 -0.48
C SER A 336 23.23 0.72 0.85
N THR A 337 24.36 1.41 0.90
CA THR A 337 25.15 1.56 2.13
C THR A 337 24.32 2.22 3.25
N LYS A 338 23.55 3.25 2.90
CA LYS A 338 22.63 3.92 3.84
C LYS A 338 21.42 3.05 4.17
N LEU A 339 20.83 2.39 3.17
CA LEU A 339 19.68 1.50 3.37
C LEU A 339 20.00 0.30 4.26
N PHE A 340 21.20 -0.28 4.20
CA PHE A 340 21.60 -1.39 5.07
C PHE A 340 21.77 -0.99 6.53
N GLN A 341 21.95 0.30 6.81
CA GLN A 341 21.99 0.85 8.17
C GLN A 341 20.57 1.17 8.66
N LEU A 342 19.75 1.80 7.82
CA LEU A 342 18.39 2.24 8.19
C LEU A 342 17.37 1.09 8.22
N GLU A 343 17.49 0.12 7.30
CA GLU A 343 16.56 -1.01 7.15
C GLU A 343 17.33 -2.32 6.96
N PRO A 344 18.11 -2.78 7.96
CA PRO A 344 18.97 -3.96 7.83
C PRO A 344 18.21 -5.26 7.54
N ALA A 345 16.91 -5.30 7.82
CA ALA A 345 16.03 -6.44 7.59
C ALA A 345 15.27 -6.40 6.26
N ASN A 346 15.39 -5.32 5.48
CA ASN A 346 14.69 -5.19 4.21
C ASN A 346 15.48 -5.88 3.07
N ALA A 347 15.13 -7.12 2.77
CA ALA A 347 15.74 -7.91 1.71
C ALA A 347 15.68 -7.24 0.32
N GLY A 348 14.68 -6.39 0.06
CA GLY A 348 14.49 -5.73 -1.22
C GLY A 348 15.67 -4.82 -1.61
N ASN A 349 16.29 -4.16 -0.63
CA ASN A 349 17.44 -3.27 -0.86
C ASN A 349 18.65 -4.06 -1.38
N TYR A 350 18.89 -5.26 -0.82
CA TYR A 350 19.96 -6.16 -1.25
C TYR A 350 19.71 -6.70 -2.65
N VAL A 351 18.46 -7.10 -2.93
CA VAL A 351 18.08 -7.62 -4.25
C VAL A 351 18.27 -6.54 -5.33
N LEU A 352 17.85 -5.29 -5.09
CA LEU A 352 18.04 -4.20 -6.06
C LEU A 352 19.52 -3.89 -6.34
N LEU A 353 20.38 -3.94 -5.32
CA LEU A 353 21.83 -3.78 -5.52
C LEU A 353 22.41 -4.95 -6.34
N ALA A 354 22.02 -6.18 -6.01
CA ALA A 354 22.47 -7.37 -6.74
C ALA A 354 21.98 -7.36 -8.20
N ASP A 355 20.76 -6.92 -8.46
CA ASP A 355 20.21 -6.72 -9.81
C ASP A 355 21.05 -5.70 -10.59
N THR A 356 21.41 -4.57 -9.95
CA THR A 356 22.26 -3.54 -10.58
C THR A 356 23.65 -4.08 -10.91
N TYR A 357 24.26 -4.87 -10.03
CA TYR A 357 25.54 -5.52 -10.31
C TYR A 357 25.45 -6.55 -11.44
N ALA A 358 24.39 -7.35 -11.48
CA ALA A 358 24.18 -8.34 -12.54
C ALA A 358 24.03 -7.66 -13.90
N GLU A 359 23.29 -6.55 -13.98
CA GLU A 359 23.14 -5.75 -15.19
C GLU A 359 24.48 -5.15 -15.67
N ALA A 360 25.32 -4.72 -14.72
CA ALA A 360 26.68 -4.25 -14.97
C ALA A 360 27.72 -5.37 -15.20
N GLY A 361 27.33 -6.65 -15.17
CA GLY A 361 28.22 -7.81 -15.35
C GLY A 361 29.17 -8.10 -14.18
N LYS A 362 28.97 -7.49 -13.01
CA LYS A 362 29.81 -7.63 -11.80
C LYS A 362 29.40 -8.85 -10.96
N TRP A 363 29.57 -10.05 -11.48
CA TRP A 363 29.09 -11.29 -10.85
C TRP A 363 29.70 -11.63 -9.48
N ASP A 364 30.94 -11.24 -9.22
CA ASP A 364 31.56 -11.45 -7.90
C ASP A 364 30.88 -10.61 -6.82
N GLU A 365 30.46 -9.39 -7.16
CA GLU A 365 29.68 -8.54 -6.26
C GLU A 365 28.26 -9.08 -6.04
N VAL A 366 27.63 -9.66 -7.07
CA VAL A 366 26.35 -10.38 -6.92
C VAL A 366 26.48 -11.51 -5.89
N LYS A 367 27.52 -12.34 -6.00
CA LYS A 367 27.81 -13.42 -5.03
C LYS A 367 28.01 -12.88 -3.62
N ARG A 368 28.73 -11.75 -3.48
CA ARG A 368 28.96 -11.08 -2.19
C ARG A 368 27.66 -10.62 -1.52
N VAL A 369 26.79 -9.95 -2.28
CA VAL A 369 25.50 -9.45 -1.76
C VAL A 369 24.57 -10.61 -1.39
N LYS A 370 24.54 -11.69 -2.17
CA LYS A 370 23.77 -12.91 -1.85
C LYS A 370 24.22 -13.55 -0.54
N LYS A 371 25.53 -13.73 -0.34
CA LYS A 371 26.08 -14.26 0.91
C LYS A 371 25.73 -13.37 2.12
N LEU A 372 25.65 -12.05 1.91
CA LEU A 372 25.21 -11.12 2.95
C LEU A 372 23.72 -11.28 3.28
N LEU A 373 22.87 -11.50 2.28
CA LEU A 373 21.44 -11.75 2.43
C LEU A 373 21.20 -13.07 3.20
N GLU A 374 21.92 -14.13 2.83
CA GLU A 374 21.87 -15.45 3.48
C GLU A 374 22.36 -15.39 4.94
N SER A 375 23.51 -14.74 5.20
CA SER A 375 24.06 -14.66 6.56
C SER A 375 23.18 -13.86 7.53
N ARG A 376 22.30 -13.00 7.02
CA ARG A 376 21.29 -12.26 7.80
C ARG A 376 19.94 -12.96 7.89
N GLY A 377 19.78 -14.13 7.27
CA GLY A 377 18.52 -14.88 7.25
C GLY A 377 17.36 -14.13 6.60
N LEU A 378 17.65 -13.18 5.70
CA LEU A 378 16.62 -12.35 5.09
C LEU A 378 15.91 -13.13 3.98
N GLN A 379 14.58 -12.99 3.90
CA GLN A 379 13.79 -13.60 2.84
C GLN A 379 13.28 -12.55 1.87
N LYS A 380 13.42 -12.83 0.57
CA LYS A 380 12.85 -12.00 -0.49
C LYS A 380 11.32 -12.08 -0.42
N VAL A 381 10.65 -10.93 -0.45
CA VAL A 381 9.20 -10.87 -0.59
C VAL A 381 8.82 -11.45 -1.96
N PRO A 382 7.99 -12.52 -2.02
CA PRO A 382 7.61 -13.11 -3.29
C PRO A 382 6.72 -12.13 -4.08
N GLY A 383 6.94 -12.09 -5.39
CA GLY A 383 6.05 -11.39 -6.31
C GLY A 383 4.70 -12.08 -6.34
N ARG A 384 3.64 -11.33 -6.05
CA ARG A 384 2.26 -11.80 -6.06
C ARG A 384 1.43 -10.89 -6.94
N SER A 385 0.63 -11.51 -7.78
CA SER A 385 -0.33 -10.83 -8.65
C SER A 385 -1.75 -11.26 -8.32
N TRP A 386 -2.70 -10.34 -8.40
CA TRP A 386 -4.13 -10.61 -8.23
C TRP A 386 -4.91 -10.20 -9.46
N ILE A 387 -5.96 -10.97 -9.76
CA ILE A 387 -6.94 -10.71 -10.82
C ILE A 387 -8.33 -11.01 -10.29
N GLU A 388 -9.30 -10.18 -10.65
CA GLU A 388 -10.72 -10.44 -10.37
C GLU A 388 -11.40 -10.99 -11.63
N VAL A 389 -11.95 -12.20 -11.54
CA VAL A 389 -12.72 -12.84 -12.63
C VAL A 389 -14.01 -13.39 -12.04
N LYS A 390 -15.15 -13.12 -12.70
CA LYS A 390 -16.48 -13.59 -12.25
C LYS A 390 -16.75 -13.30 -10.75
N ARG A 391 -16.34 -12.12 -10.27
CA ARG A 391 -16.46 -11.66 -8.87
C ARG A 391 -15.66 -12.47 -7.84
N GLN A 392 -14.69 -13.26 -8.29
CA GLN A 392 -13.74 -13.96 -7.44
C GLN A 392 -12.33 -13.40 -7.66
N ILE A 393 -11.62 -13.22 -6.55
CA ILE A 393 -10.24 -12.73 -6.58
C ILE A 393 -9.32 -13.95 -6.56
N HIS A 394 -8.48 -14.06 -7.57
CA HIS A 394 -7.46 -15.09 -7.70
C HIS A 394 -6.09 -14.47 -7.46
N SER A 395 -5.20 -15.19 -6.79
CA SER A 395 -3.83 -14.74 -6.53
C SER A 395 -2.83 -15.73 -7.11
N PHE A 396 -1.72 -15.22 -7.64
CA PHE A 396 -0.66 -15.99 -8.28
C PHE A 396 0.68 -15.66 -7.68
N VAL A 397 1.54 -16.67 -7.53
CA VAL A 397 2.95 -16.54 -7.13
C VAL A 397 3.78 -17.38 -8.10
N SER A 398 5.03 -16.99 -8.35
CA SER A 398 5.98 -17.83 -9.08
C SER A 398 6.22 -19.11 -8.27
N THR A 399 5.76 -20.27 -8.77
CA THR A 399 5.57 -21.59 -8.07
C THR A 399 4.19 -21.84 -7.44
N ASP A 400 3.12 -21.27 -7.98
CA ASP A 400 1.75 -21.52 -7.50
C ASP A 400 1.22 -22.91 -7.91
N GLU A 401 1.50 -23.92 -7.10
CA GLU A 401 1.00 -25.30 -7.30
C GLU A 401 -0.48 -25.47 -6.90
N PHE A 402 -1.09 -24.47 -6.24
CA PHE A 402 -2.45 -24.59 -5.70
C PHE A 402 -3.54 -24.17 -6.69
N ASN A 403 -3.17 -23.67 -7.87
CA ASN A 403 -4.14 -23.29 -8.88
C ASN A 403 -4.62 -24.52 -9.69
N PRO A 404 -5.92 -24.86 -9.70
CA PRO A 404 -6.44 -26.00 -10.44
C PRO A 404 -6.21 -25.95 -11.96
N GLN A 405 -5.96 -24.77 -12.52
CA GLN A 405 -5.67 -24.57 -13.94
C GLN A 405 -4.17 -24.42 -14.24
N ILE A 406 -3.27 -24.64 -13.27
CA ILE A 406 -1.84 -24.31 -13.41
C ILE A 406 -1.19 -24.95 -14.65
N GLU A 407 -1.53 -26.20 -14.96
CA GLU A 407 -1.04 -26.90 -16.16
C GLU A 407 -1.49 -26.20 -17.46
N GLN A 408 -2.76 -25.79 -17.53
CA GLN A 408 -3.31 -25.04 -18.67
C GLN A 408 -2.64 -23.67 -18.80
N LEU A 409 -2.36 -23.00 -17.69
CA LEU A 409 -1.66 -21.70 -17.68
C LEU A 409 -0.24 -21.85 -18.24
N HIS A 410 0.51 -22.86 -17.78
CA HIS A 410 1.85 -23.10 -18.27
C HIS A 410 1.86 -23.50 -19.75
N ALA A 411 0.93 -24.34 -20.19
CA ALA A 411 0.81 -24.71 -21.60
C ALA A 411 0.58 -23.47 -22.49
N LEU A 412 -0.38 -22.62 -22.13
CA LEU A 412 -0.66 -21.38 -22.85
C LEU A 412 0.53 -20.42 -22.84
N LEU A 413 1.23 -20.29 -21.71
CA LEU A 413 2.41 -19.43 -21.63
C LEU A 413 3.56 -19.93 -22.51
N CYS A 414 3.78 -21.24 -22.58
CA CYS A 414 4.77 -21.84 -23.48
C CYS A 414 4.45 -21.58 -24.95
N GLU A 415 3.18 -21.77 -25.34
CA GLU A 415 2.68 -21.47 -26.70
C GLU A 415 2.91 -20.00 -27.06
N LEU A 416 2.38 -19.09 -26.22
CA LEU A 416 2.53 -17.64 -26.42
C LEU A 416 4.00 -17.23 -26.49
N SER A 417 4.84 -17.72 -25.58
CA SER A 417 6.28 -17.41 -25.57
C SER A 417 6.96 -17.84 -26.87
N SER A 418 6.58 -19.00 -27.43
CA SER A 418 7.16 -19.53 -28.66
C SER A 418 6.78 -18.65 -29.86
N GLU A 419 5.49 -18.33 -30.02
CA GLU A 419 5.02 -17.42 -31.07
C GLU A 419 5.59 -16.00 -30.95
N MET A 420 5.79 -15.55 -29.71
CA MET A 420 6.35 -14.24 -29.40
C MET A 420 7.80 -14.14 -29.86
N LYS A 421 8.60 -15.17 -29.62
CA LYS A 421 10.01 -15.23 -30.03
C LYS A 421 10.16 -15.16 -31.55
N GLU A 422 9.31 -15.85 -32.30
CA GLU A 422 9.29 -15.78 -33.77
C GLU A 422 9.05 -14.36 -34.29
N LYS A 423 8.38 -13.52 -33.49
CA LYS A 423 8.04 -12.13 -33.80
C LYS A 423 8.96 -11.11 -33.10
N GLY A 424 10.09 -11.57 -32.55
CA GLY A 424 11.16 -10.71 -32.03
C GLY A 424 11.11 -10.40 -30.53
N TYR A 425 10.25 -11.07 -29.74
CA TYR A 425 10.33 -10.99 -28.28
C TYR A 425 11.57 -11.72 -27.76
N VAL A 426 12.35 -11.05 -26.91
CA VAL A 426 13.53 -11.61 -26.25
C VAL A 426 13.29 -11.59 -24.73
N PRO A 427 13.26 -12.75 -24.05
CA PRO A 427 13.11 -12.81 -22.60
C PRO A 427 14.27 -12.12 -21.88
N GLN A 428 13.99 -11.26 -20.90
CA GLN A 428 15.04 -10.59 -20.11
C GLN A 428 15.56 -11.50 -18.99
N ILE A 429 16.44 -12.45 -19.33
CA ILE A 429 16.95 -13.47 -18.37
C ILE A 429 17.99 -12.95 -17.36
N LYS A 430 18.57 -11.75 -17.58
CA LYS A 430 19.60 -11.17 -16.71
C LYS A 430 19.11 -10.88 -15.28
N VAL A 431 17.80 -10.74 -15.10
CA VAL A 431 17.15 -10.55 -13.78
C VAL A 431 17.20 -11.81 -12.91
N VAL A 432 17.52 -12.97 -13.50
CA VAL A 432 17.69 -14.23 -12.77
C VAL A 432 19.12 -14.31 -12.25
N LEU A 433 19.29 -13.93 -10.99
CA LEU A 433 20.61 -13.85 -10.34
C LEU A 433 21.28 -15.22 -10.08
N TYR A 434 20.68 -16.32 -10.52
CA TYR A 434 21.19 -17.68 -10.29
C TYR A 434 22.09 -18.13 -11.46
N ASP A 435 23.15 -18.87 -11.12
CA ASP A 435 24.03 -19.47 -12.11
C ASP A 435 23.37 -20.71 -12.70
N LEU A 436 22.50 -20.46 -13.68
CA LEU A 436 21.66 -21.43 -14.37
C LEU A 436 21.84 -21.26 -15.88
N GLY A 437 21.53 -22.33 -16.62
CA GLY A 437 21.49 -22.27 -18.08
C GLY A 437 20.45 -21.28 -18.59
N GLU A 438 20.63 -20.75 -19.80
CA GLU A 438 19.70 -19.76 -20.38
C GLU A 438 18.26 -20.27 -20.44
N GLU A 439 18.06 -21.54 -20.83
CA GLU A 439 16.74 -22.18 -20.89
C GLU A 439 16.04 -22.23 -19.52
N GLU A 440 16.79 -22.50 -18.44
CA GLU A 440 16.25 -22.54 -17.08
C GLU A 440 15.86 -21.14 -16.60
N LYS A 441 16.68 -20.13 -16.93
CA LYS A 441 16.39 -18.73 -16.62
C LYS A 441 15.14 -18.24 -17.35
N GLU A 442 14.98 -18.62 -18.62
CA GLU A 442 13.77 -18.33 -19.39
C GLU A 442 12.52 -18.94 -18.75
N ARG A 443 12.58 -20.20 -18.31
CA ARG A 443 11.47 -20.86 -17.61
C ARG A 443 11.08 -20.12 -16.33
N ILE A 444 12.06 -19.65 -15.55
CA ILE A 444 11.81 -18.86 -14.33
C ILE A 444 11.08 -17.55 -14.68
N VAL A 445 11.54 -16.83 -15.69
CA VAL A 445 10.96 -15.56 -16.12
C VAL A 445 9.56 -15.76 -16.75
N LEU A 446 9.31 -16.90 -17.38
CA LEU A 446 7.99 -17.27 -17.87
C LEU A 446 7.00 -17.55 -16.73
N GLY A 447 7.49 -18.08 -15.61
CA GLY A 447 6.72 -18.36 -14.39
C GLY A 447 6.43 -17.13 -13.50
N HIS A 448 6.68 -15.90 -13.96
CA HIS A 448 6.35 -14.70 -13.20
C HIS A 448 4.84 -14.59 -12.92
N SER A 449 4.49 -14.16 -11.69
CA SER A 449 3.10 -14.07 -11.23
C SER A 449 2.17 -13.29 -12.16
N GLU A 450 2.68 -12.26 -12.83
CA GLU A 450 1.92 -11.42 -13.76
C GLU A 450 1.55 -12.18 -15.03
N LYS A 451 2.47 -13.00 -15.55
CA LYS A 451 2.23 -13.82 -16.73
C LYS A 451 1.20 -14.90 -16.44
N LEU A 452 1.29 -15.53 -15.26
CA LEU A 452 0.27 -16.47 -14.78
C LEU A 452 -1.10 -15.80 -14.66
N ALA A 453 -1.17 -14.63 -14.02
CA ALA A 453 -2.42 -13.87 -13.90
C ALA A 453 -2.97 -13.43 -15.26
N LEU A 454 -2.10 -13.05 -16.20
CA LEU A 454 -2.48 -12.68 -17.56
C LEU A 454 -3.02 -13.87 -18.36
N ALA A 455 -2.32 -15.01 -18.34
CA ALA A 455 -2.78 -16.25 -18.96
C ALA A 455 -4.15 -16.68 -18.39
N PHE A 456 -4.31 -16.61 -17.07
CA PHE A 456 -5.58 -16.89 -16.42
C PHE A 456 -6.69 -15.93 -16.89
N GLY A 457 -6.37 -14.64 -17.02
CA GLY A 457 -7.28 -13.63 -17.55
C GLY A 457 -7.68 -13.91 -19.01
N LEU A 458 -6.75 -14.33 -19.86
CA LEU A 458 -7.02 -14.67 -21.26
C LEU A 458 -7.99 -15.86 -21.38
N ILE A 459 -7.84 -16.87 -20.52
CA ILE A 459 -8.70 -18.06 -20.52
C ILE A 459 -10.09 -17.76 -19.97
N ASN A 460 -10.18 -16.95 -18.91
CA ASN A 460 -11.39 -16.84 -18.10
C ASN A 460 -12.21 -15.55 -18.32
N THR A 461 -11.78 -14.63 -19.19
CA THR A 461 -12.51 -13.38 -19.51
C THR A 461 -12.98 -13.33 -20.95
N SER A 462 -14.12 -12.68 -21.19
CA SER A 462 -14.64 -12.48 -22.56
C SER A 462 -13.81 -11.44 -23.31
N ASN A 463 -13.65 -11.53 -24.63
CA ASN A 463 -12.82 -10.60 -25.42
C ASN A 463 -13.14 -9.12 -25.21
N ALA A 464 -14.40 -8.76 -24.93
CA ALA A 464 -14.83 -7.39 -24.70
C ALA A 464 -14.40 -6.81 -23.32
N GLU A 465 -14.11 -7.66 -22.33
CA GLU A 465 -13.75 -7.22 -20.98
C GLU A 465 -12.24 -7.02 -20.83
N PRO A 466 -11.77 -5.84 -20.37
CA PRO A 466 -10.36 -5.62 -20.08
C PRO A 466 -9.87 -6.51 -18.94
N ILE A 467 -8.66 -7.06 -19.07
CA ILE A 467 -7.98 -7.80 -18.00
C ILE A 467 -7.40 -6.80 -17.00
N ARG A 468 -7.63 -7.00 -15.70
CA ARG A 468 -7.11 -6.11 -14.63
C ARG A 468 -6.28 -6.91 -13.65
N ILE A 469 -4.98 -6.59 -13.59
CA ILE A 469 -4.02 -7.25 -12.71
C ILE A 469 -3.46 -6.23 -11.74
N THR A 470 -3.31 -6.61 -10.48
CA THR A 470 -2.53 -5.85 -9.49
C THR A 470 -1.33 -6.64 -9.02
N LYS A 471 -0.23 -5.95 -8.72
CA LYS A 471 1.01 -6.56 -8.23
C LYS A 471 1.52 -5.87 -6.96
N ASN A 472 2.08 -6.66 -6.04
CA ASN A 472 2.67 -6.16 -4.78
C ASN A 472 4.11 -5.62 -4.91
N LEU A 473 4.71 -5.73 -6.08
CA LEU A 473 6.05 -5.24 -6.42
C LEU A 473 5.97 -4.47 -7.74
N ARG A 474 7.02 -3.73 -8.08
CA ARG A 474 7.14 -3.08 -9.39
C ARG A 474 7.05 -4.12 -10.51
N LEU A 475 6.34 -3.79 -11.58
CA LEU A 475 6.27 -4.63 -12.77
C LEU A 475 7.69 -4.76 -13.35
N CYS A 476 8.16 -5.98 -13.65
CA CYS A 476 9.49 -6.14 -14.24
C CYS A 476 9.47 -5.88 -15.75
N GLU A 477 10.64 -5.56 -16.33
CA GLU A 477 10.76 -5.16 -17.73
C GLU A 477 10.29 -6.28 -18.68
N ASP A 478 10.63 -7.52 -18.36
CA ASP A 478 10.18 -8.68 -19.11
C ASP A 478 8.65 -8.83 -19.11
N CYS A 479 8.01 -8.76 -17.94
CA CYS A 479 6.56 -8.83 -17.84
C CYS A 479 5.88 -7.64 -18.53
N HIS A 480 6.49 -6.46 -18.48
CA HIS A 480 6.02 -5.28 -19.20
C HIS A 480 6.06 -5.51 -20.72
N SER A 481 7.19 -5.93 -21.27
CA SER A 481 7.37 -6.24 -22.70
C SER A 481 6.49 -7.41 -23.15
N PHE A 482 6.35 -8.45 -22.33
CA PHE A 482 5.46 -9.56 -22.59
C PHE A 482 4.00 -9.08 -22.70
N THR A 483 3.55 -8.28 -21.74
CA THR A 483 2.16 -7.76 -21.72
C THR A 483 1.89 -6.83 -22.90
N LYS A 484 2.85 -5.99 -23.31
CA LYS A 484 2.76 -5.19 -24.54
C LYS A 484 2.46 -6.10 -25.73
N PHE A 485 3.27 -7.14 -25.93
CA PHE A 485 3.08 -8.05 -27.05
C PHE A 485 1.70 -8.72 -27.03
N ILE A 486 1.29 -9.26 -25.88
CA ILE A 486 -0.01 -9.92 -25.73
C ILE A 486 -1.16 -8.95 -26.04
N SER A 487 -1.09 -7.69 -25.59
CA SER A 487 -2.13 -6.70 -25.87
C SER A 487 -2.36 -6.49 -27.38
N LYS A 488 -1.28 -6.55 -28.18
CA LYS A 488 -1.33 -6.46 -29.65
C LYS A 488 -1.87 -7.73 -30.28
N PHE A 489 -1.35 -8.88 -29.85
CA PHE A 489 -1.64 -10.16 -30.48
C PHE A 489 -3.05 -10.67 -30.16
N ALA A 490 -3.44 -10.62 -28.88
CA ALA A 490 -4.77 -11.02 -28.43
C ALA A 490 -5.83 -9.93 -28.67
N ARG A 491 -5.46 -8.75 -29.21
CA ARG A 491 -6.32 -7.57 -29.37
C ARG A 491 -7.14 -7.27 -28.11
N LYS A 492 -6.43 -7.24 -26.99
CA LYS A 492 -7.00 -7.24 -25.65
C LYS A 492 -6.46 -6.07 -24.85
N GLU A 493 -7.35 -5.25 -24.31
CA GLU A 493 -6.96 -4.24 -23.34
C GLU A 493 -6.57 -4.92 -22.02
N ILE A 494 -5.36 -4.61 -21.54
CA ILE A 494 -4.81 -5.16 -20.31
C ILE A 494 -4.38 -3.99 -19.44
N LEU A 495 -4.82 -4.00 -18.19
CA LEU A 495 -4.46 -3.05 -17.18
C LEU A 495 -3.64 -3.73 -16.10
N VAL A 496 -2.41 -3.30 -15.89
CA VAL A 496 -1.58 -3.78 -14.78
C VAL A 496 -1.27 -2.61 -13.86
N ARG A 497 -1.59 -2.76 -12.58
CA ARG A 497 -1.20 -1.80 -11.55
C ARG A 497 -0.13 -2.40 -10.65
N ASP A 498 1.04 -1.80 -10.65
CA ASP A 498 2.10 -2.15 -9.71
C ASP A 498 2.09 -1.23 -8.48
N VAL A 499 3.15 -1.26 -7.67
CA VAL A 499 3.27 -0.44 -6.46
C VAL A 499 3.41 1.07 -6.73
N ASN A 500 3.75 1.45 -7.97
CA ASN A 500 4.03 2.82 -8.35
C ASN A 500 2.89 3.41 -9.19
N ARG A 501 2.47 2.71 -10.25
CA ARG A 501 1.58 3.27 -11.27
C ARG A 501 0.70 2.23 -11.95
N PHE A 502 -0.20 2.73 -12.78
CA PHE A 502 -0.91 1.95 -13.79
C PHE A 502 -0.15 1.91 -15.11
N HIS A 503 -0.21 0.75 -15.73
CA HIS A 503 0.24 0.44 -17.07
C HIS A 503 -0.99 0.00 -17.87
N HIS A 504 -1.43 0.83 -18.82
CA HIS A 504 -2.52 0.51 -19.74
C HIS A 504 -1.90 -0.01 -21.02
N PHE A 505 -2.07 -1.30 -21.29
CA PHE A 505 -1.57 -1.95 -22.49
C PHE A 505 -2.67 -2.08 -23.53
N ARG A 506 -2.41 -1.52 -24.70
CA ARG A 506 -3.32 -1.58 -25.85
C ARG A 506 -2.51 -1.56 -27.13
N ASP A 507 -2.82 -2.46 -28.05
CA ASP A 507 -2.25 -2.52 -29.39
C ASP A 507 -0.70 -2.55 -29.43
N GLY A 508 -0.05 -3.10 -28.39
CA GLY A 508 1.41 -3.21 -28.32
C GLY A 508 2.09 -2.06 -27.58
N VAL A 509 1.33 -1.08 -27.11
CA VAL A 509 1.84 0.13 -26.45
C VAL A 509 1.39 0.14 -24.99
N CYS A 510 2.23 0.69 -24.11
CA CYS A 510 1.87 0.96 -22.73
C CYS A 510 1.73 2.47 -22.51
N SER A 511 0.75 2.89 -21.70
CA SER A 511 0.55 4.29 -21.30
C SER A 511 1.74 4.93 -20.57
N CYS A 512 2.71 4.14 -20.09
CA CYS A 512 3.93 4.68 -19.51
C CYS A 512 4.93 5.20 -20.56
N GLY A 513 4.76 4.87 -21.84
CA GLY A 513 5.68 5.28 -22.91
C GLY A 513 7.11 4.75 -22.73
N ASP A 514 7.27 3.62 -22.05
CA ASP A 514 8.56 3.06 -21.60
C ASP A 514 9.37 4.02 -20.69
N TYR A 515 8.71 5.06 -20.17
CA TYR A 515 9.23 5.91 -19.10
C TYR A 515 9.06 5.19 -17.76
N TRP A 516 10.10 4.40 -17.46
CA TRP A 516 10.01 3.31 -16.51
C TRP A 516 10.08 3.74 -15.06
#